data_AF-A0A9E1XHJ1-F1
#
_entry.id   AF-A0A9E1XHJ1-F1
#
_cell.length_a   1.000
_cell.length_b   1.000
_cell.length_c   1.000
_cell.angle_alpha   90.00
_cell.angle_beta   90.00
_cell.angle_gamma   90.00
#
_symmetry.space_group_name_H-M   'P 1'
#
loop_
_entity.id
_entity.type
_entity.pdbx_description
1 polymer ?
#
loop_
_entity_poly.entity_id
_entity_poly.type
_entity_poly.pdbx_seq_one_letter_code
_entity_poly.pdbx_strand_id
1 'polypeptide(L)' 'MGRPRKTGNLSIFRIKLRLWEGEDDDLIAFLQAVPTGKRSAAVKTAMRSGKIETLVIDDLADEDDLASLADDLLM' A
#
# COMPACT_ATOMS: atom_id res chain seq x y z
N MET A 1 -22.76 3.71 -25.44
CA MET A 1 -21.32 3.72 -25.79
C MET A 1 -20.52 3.15 -24.64
N GLY A 2 -19.97 1.95 -24.77
CA GLY A 2 -19.17 1.29 -23.73
C GLY A 2 -17.73 1.79 -23.69
N ARG A 3 -17.08 1.78 -22.52
CA ARG A 3 -15.66 2.12 -22.39
C ARG A 3 -14.83 1.16 -23.26
N PRO A 4 -13.98 1.65 -24.19
CA PRO A 4 -13.15 0.79 -25.01
C PRO A 4 -12.27 -0.11 -24.13
N ARG A 5 -12.11 -1.37 -24.55
CA ARG A 5 -11.27 -2.34 -23.83
C ARG A 5 -9.84 -1.84 -23.83
N LYS A 6 -9.16 -1.97 -22.68
CA LYS A 6 -7.74 -1.66 -22.59
C LYS A 6 -6.92 -2.70 -23.35
N THR A 7 -5.87 -2.26 -24.03
CA THR A 7 -4.86 -3.13 -24.64
C THR A 7 -3.80 -3.50 -23.59
N GLY A 8 -3.21 -4.70 -23.71
CA GLY A 8 -2.12 -5.18 -22.85
C GLY A 8 -2.48 -6.31 -21.89
N ASN A 9 -1.48 -6.76 -21.12
CA ASN A 9 -1.62 -7.81 -20.13
C ASN A 9 -2.21 -7.25 -18.83
N LEU A 10 -3.20 -7.94 -18.27
CA LEU A 10 -3.80 -7.59 -16.98
C LEU A 10 -3.11 -8.35 -15.86
N SER A 11 -2.50 -7.61 -14.93
CA SER A 11 -1.98 -8.17 -13.68
C SER A 11 -2.90 -7.80 -12.51
N ILE A 12 -3.14 -8.76 -11.61
CA ILE A 12 -3.93 -8.57 -10.39
C ILE A 12 -3.04 -8.83 -9.19
N PHE A 13 -2.95 -7.85 -8.30
CA PHE A 13 -2.28 -7.98 -7.00
C PHE A 13 -3.33 -7.98 -5.90
N ARG A 14 -3.21 -8.91 -4.95
CA ARG A 14 -4.04 -8.96 -3.74
C ARG A 14 -3.15 -8.61 -2.57
N ILE A 15 -3.40 -7.46 -1.96
CA ILE A 15 -2.59 -6.96 -0.84
C ILE A 15 -3.46 -7.02 0.41
N LYS A 16 -2.88 -7.53 1.49
CA LYS A 16 -3.46 -7.47 2.83
C LYS A 16 -2.63 -6.48 3.63
N LEU A 17 -3.27 -5.46 4.18
CA LEU A 17 -2.64 -4.50 5.08
C LEU A 17 -3.12 -4.78 6.50
N ARG A 18 -2.19 -4.72 7.45
CA ARG A 18 -2.48 -4.60 8.88
C ARG A 18 -2.07 -3.18 9.26
N LEU A 19 -2.98 -2.44 9.86
CA LEU A 19 -2.77 -1.06 10.27
C LEU A 19 -3.04 -0.97 11.76
N TRP A 20 -2.21 -0.21 12.48
CA TRP A 20 -2.32 -0.03 13.92
C TRP A 20 -2.94 1.33 14.24
N GLU A 21 -3.93 1.33 15.13
CA GLU A 21 -4.49 2.57 15.68
C GLU A 21 -3.41 3.33 16.48
N GLY A 22 -3.32 4.64 16.29
CA GLY A 22 -2.31 5.52 16.88
C GLY A 22 -1.04 5.71 16.03
N GLU A 23 -0.79 4.84 15.05
CA GLU A 23 0.36 4.95 14.14
C GLU A 23 -0.10 5.21 12.70
N ASP A 24 -1.08 4.45 12.22
CA ASP A 24 -1.58 4.48 10.84
C ASP A 24 -2.94 5.21 10.73
N ASP A 25 -3.25 6.11 11.66
CA ASP A 25 -4.59 6.71 11.77
C ASP A 25 -5.03 7.45 10.50
N ASP A 26 -4.09 8.08 9.78
CA ASP A 26 -4.35 8.75 8.51
C ASP A 26 -4.74 7.77 7.40
N LEU A 27 -4.04 6.62 7.30
CA LEU A 27 -4.33 5.54 6.37
C LEU A 27 -5.66 4.86 6.69
N ILE A 28 -5.91 4.61 7.97
CA ILE A 28 -7.17 4.04 8.47
C ILE A 28 -8.33 4.98 8.12
N ALA A 29 -8.22 6.27 8.46
CA ALA A 29 -9.25 7.27 8.16
C ALA A 29 -9.49 7.40 6.66
N PHE A 30 -8.43 7.43 5.85
CA PHE A 30 -8.53 7.45 4.39
C PHE A 30 -9.31 6.24 3.84
N LEU A 31 -8.94 5.02 4.25
CA LEU A 31 -9.58 3.80 3.76
C LEU A 31 -11.03 3.65 4.23
N GLN A 32 -11.34 4.16 5.43
CA GLN A 32 -12.70 4.19 5.97
C GLN A 32 -13.60 5.21 5.25
N ALA A 33 -13.06 6.37 4.86
CA ALA A 33 -13.80 7.39 4.13
C ALA A 33 -14.19 6.97 2.70
N VAL A 34 -13.50 5.97 2.13
CA VAL A 34 -13.76 5.50 0.75
C VAL A 34 -14.96 4.54 0.71
N PRO A 35 -15.97 4.81 -0.15
CA PRO A 35 -17.12 3.92 -0.30
C PRO A 35 -16.75 2.49 -0.69
N THR A 36 -17.55 1.52 -0.24
CA THR A 36 -17.41 0.10 -0.59
C THR A 36 -17.34 -0.08 -2.11
N GLY A 37 -16.38 -0.88 -2.58
CA GLY A 37 -16.13 -1.12 -4.01
C GLY A 37 -15.26 -0.07 -4.71
N LYS A 38 -14.95 1.08 -4.07
CA LYS A 38 -14.06 2.11 -4.64
C LYS A 38 -12.66 2.15 -4.04
N ARG A 39 -12.38 1.36 -2.99
CA ARG A 39 -11.08 1.32 -2.29
C ARG A 39 -9.90 1.09 -3.24
N SER A 40 -9.99 0.12 -4.14
CA SER A 40 -8.90 -0.14 -5.10
C SER A 40 -8.66 1.00 -6.08
N ALA A 41 -9.67 1.81 -6.39
CA ALA A 41 -9.50 2.99 -7.23
C ALA A 41 -8.84 4.13 -6.44
N ALA A 42 -9.27 4.35 -5.19
CA ALA A 42 -8.69 5.34 -4.29
C ALA A 42 -7.21 5.06 -4.02
N VAL A 43 -6.85 3.81 -3.70
CA VAL A 43 -5.45 3.39 -3.50
C VAL A 43 -4.62 3.63 -4.77
N LYS A 44 -5.13 3.26 -5.96
CA LYS A 44 -4.42 3.53 -7.23
C LYS A 44 -4.19 5.02 -7.46
N THR A 45 -5.15 5.87 -7.10
CA THR A 45 -5.00 7.33 -7.23
C THR A 45 -3.97 7.85 -6.24
N ALA A 46 -4.05 7.45 -4.97
CA ALA A 46 -3.12 7.85 -3.92
C ALA A 46 -1.67 7.48 -4.27
N MET A 47 -1.44 6.25 -4.75
CA MET A 47 -0.14 5.82 -5.23
C MET A 47 0.35 6.70 -6.39
N ARG A 48 -0.48 6.94 -7.41
CA ARG A 48 -0.11 7.80 -8.55
C ARG A 48 0.17 9.25 -8.17
N SER A 49 -0.58 9.81 -7.22
CA SER A 49 -0.36 11.19 -6.74
C SER A 49 0.87 11.31 -5.86
N GLY A 50 1.22 10.25 -5.12
CA GLY A 50 2.40 10.21 -4.25
C GLY A 50 3.74 10.11 -4.98
N LYS A 51 3.76 10.15 -6.33
CA LYS A 51 4.97 9.99 -7.16
C LYS A 51 5.78 8.74 -6.78
N ILE A 52 5.21 7.56 -7.07
CA ILE A 52 5.85 6.23 -6.85
C ILE A 52 7.29 6.17 -7.38
N GLU A 53 7.58 6.89 -8.47
CA GLU A 53 8.92 6.95 -9.08
C GLU A 53 10.01 7.49 -8.15
N THR A 54 9.64 8.16 -7.05
CA THR A 54 10.57 8.74 -6.06
C THR A 54 10.64 7.93 -4.77
N LEU A 55 9.80 6.91 -4.58
CA LEU A 55 9.89 5.98 -3.46
C LEU A 55 10.96 4.94 -3.80
N VAL A 56 12.16 5.14 -3.27
CA VAL A 56 13.21 4.11 -3.26
C VAL A 56 12.71 2.98 -2.35
N ILE A 57 12.46 1.80 -2.94
CA ILE A 57 11.95 0.61 -2.25
C ILE A 57 13.07 -0.12 -1.48
N ASP A 58 14.34 0.30 -1.64
CA ASP A 58 15.51 -0.31 -0.98
C ASP A 58 15.54 -0.13 0.56
N ASP A 59 14.68 0.70 1.14
CA ASP A 59 14.66 0.96 2.60
C ASP A 59 13.50 0.26 3.32
N LEU A 60 12.77 -0.62 2.62
CA LEU A 60 11.91 -1.58 3.31
C LEU A 60 12.81 -2.69 3.81
N ALA A 61 13.12 -2.67 5.11
CA ALA A 61 13.83 -3.75 5.77
C ALA A 61 13.21 -5.09 5.38
N ASP A 62 14.01 -5.97 4.79
CA ASP A 62 13.55 -7.31 4.47
C ASP A 62 13.27 -8.08 5.77
N GLU A 63 12.51 -9.19 5.69
CA GLU A 63 12.08 -9.95 6.87
C GLU A 63 13.27 -10.40 7.74
N ASP A 64 14.44 -10.60 7.12
CA ASP A 64 15.72 -10.93 7.76
C ASP A 64 16.32 -9.74 8.52
N ASP A 65 16.22 -8.51 8.00
CA ASP A 65 16.69 -7.29 8.67
C ASP A 65 15.82 -6.99 9.90
N LEU A 66 14.51 -7.23 9.79
CA LEU A 66 13.55 -7.04 10.87
C LEU A 66 13.82 -7.96 12.06
N ALA A 67 14.19 -9.22 11.79
CA ALA A 67 14.53 -10.19 12.82
C ALA A 67 15.80 -9.78 13.60
N SER A 68 16.81 -9.25 12.90
CA SER A 68 18.06 -8.81 13.53
C SER A 68 17.87 -7.62 14.49
N LEU A 69 17.04 -6.64 14.11
CA LEU A 69 16.73 -5.48 14.95
C LEU A 69 15.91 -5.85 16.20
N ALA A 70 15.05 -6.87 16.10
CA ALA A 70 14.27 -7.36 17.23
C ALA A 70 15.14 -8.04 18.30
N ASP A 71 16.19 -8.77 17.89
CA ASP A 71 17.14 -9.40 18.82
C ASP A 71 17.99 -8.34 19.54
N ASP A 72 18.44 -7.29 18.85
CA ASP A 72 19.21 -6.18 19.44
C ASP A 72 18.40 -5.36 20.46
N LEU A 73 17.06 -5.30 20.32
CA LEU A 73 16.18 -4.60 21.26
C LEU A 73 15.91 -5.40 22.56
N LEU A 74 16.15 -6.71 22.55
CA LEU A 74 15.89 -7.63 23.65
C LEU A 74 17.14 -7.99 24.49
N MET A 75 18.32 -7.46 24.13
CA MET A 75 19.55 -7.51 24.94
C MET A 75 19.69 -6.28 25.84
#